data_AF-A0AAW0C2W4-F1
#
_entry.id   AF-A0AAW0C2W4-F1
#
_cell.length_a   1.000
_cell.length_b   1.000
_cell.length_c   1.000
_cell.angle_alpha   90.00
_cell.angle_beta   90.00
_cell.angle_gamma   90.00
#
_symmetry.space_group_name_H-M   'P 1'
#
loop_
_entity.id
_entity.type
_entity.pdbx_description
1 polymer ?
#
loop_
_entity_poly.entity_id
_entity_poly.type
_entity_poly.pdbx_seq_one_letter_code
_entity_poly.pdbx_strand_id
1 'polypeptide(L)'
;MIKFPNELVQEIALQLDTGKDIKNLRLVNKTINSAAERVLWTTRHVMIRLSRDSTDAGMAILDECKRGWPAAPLIRKLRIVSLSPEWSPKYPWNTPTEPEDADVVKSASSRLPEVLPDALRVLKGLVSVQWSSTPNDECWIYDAVVEALASLPLLAIIVLGSGHRIPFPPLHKLRNGNIRKFCMRGLRPDVEFQRPFKYSMSELLHHNPNIVELDLGGNSSVTSLHFSSLFDEVHGNSIHLQTLTLGEVSIEPTPKMMSHLRSLHTLHLSGRHTSYSELWKALGLAGIALRCLTVYVTTTSGLPRILLWLTRTVTVPDR
;
A
#
# COMPACT_ATOMS: atom_id res chain seq x y z
N MET A 1 -32.35 13.00 31.48
CA MET A 1 -31.12 12.51 30.81
C MET A 1 -30.59 13.60 29.91
N ILE A 2 -29.36 14.06 30.14
CA ILE A 2 -28.70 15.07 29.29
C ILE A 2 -28.43 14.41 27.93
N LYS A 3 -28.97 14.97 26.84
CA LYS A 3 -28.67 14.53 25.48
C LYS A 3 -27.33 15.17 25.07
N PHE A 4 -26.30 14.35 24.93
CA PHE A 4 -25.05 14.80 24.31
C PHE A 4 -25.26 14.95 22.80
N PRO A 5 -24.82 16.07 22.18
CA PRO A 5 -24.76 16.18 20.73
C PRO A 5 -23.90 15.07 20.12
N ASN A 6 -24.32 14.52 18.98
CA ASN A 6 -23.61 13.43 18.32
C ASN A 6 -22.19 13.85 17.90
N GLU A 7 -22.03 15.11 17.51
CA GLU A 7 -20.78 15.73 17.10
C GLU A 7 -19.76 15.71 18.24
N LEU A 8 -20.20 15.97 19.47
CA LEU A 8 -19.34 15.94 20.65
C LEU A 8 -18.91 14.52 21.00
N VAL A 9 -19.82 13.54 20.87
CA VAL A 9 -19.47 12.12 21.05
C VAL A 9 -18.47 11.66 19.99
N GLN A 10 -18.63 12.12 18.74
CA GLN A 10 -17.70 11.82 17.66
C GLN A 10 -16.32 12.42 17.92
N GLU A 11 -16.25 13.67 18.36
CA GLU A 11 -14.99 14.32 18.73
C GLU A 11 -14.30 13.58 19.87
N ILE A 12 -15.03 13.22 20.93
CA ILE A 12 -14.49 12.41 22.02
C ILE A 12 -13.94 11.09 21.47
N ALA A 13 -14.70 10.39 20.62
CA ALA A 13 -14.27 9.12 20.03
C ALA A 13 -13.04 9.26 19.13
N LEU A 14 -12.84 10.41 18.47
CA LEU A 14 -11.64 10.69 17.66
C LEU A 14 -10.39 10.86 18.52
N GLN A 15 -10.53 11.39 19.73
CA GLN A 15 -9.44 11.55 20.69
C GLN A 15 -9.08 10.27 21.44
N LEU A 16 -9.91 9.21 21.36
CA LEU A 16 -9.65 7.93 22.01
C LEU A 16 -8.58 7.15 21.24
N ASP A 17 -7.39 7.05 21.86
CA ASP A 17 -6.18 6.51 21.25
C ASP A 17 -6.26 4.98 21.02
N THR A 18 -7.00 4.26 21.87
CA THR A 18 -7.13 2.80 21.73
C THR A 18 -8.48 2.40 21.11
N GLY A 19 -8.44 1.45 20.18
CA GLY A 19 -9.67 0.82 19.66
C GLY A 19 -10.48 0.11 20.75
N LYS A 20 -9.89 -0.15 21.93
CA LYS A 20 -10.57 -0.69 23.11
C LYS A 20 -11.50 0.35 23.73
N ASP A 21 -11.05 1.60 23.86
CA ASP A 21 -11.87 2.65 24.48
C ASP A 21 -13.09 3.00 23.62
N ILE A 22 -12.93 3.04 22.29
CA ILE A 22 -14.06 3.23 21.37
C ILE A 22 -15.05 2.05 21.47
N LYS A 23 -14.56 0.81 21.61
CA LYS A 23 -15.42 -0.36 21.83
C LYS A 23 -16.20 -0.25 23.15
N ASN A 24 -15.55 0.18 24.22
CA ASN A 24 -16.20 0.40 25.51
C ASN A 24 -17.24 1.53 25.42
N LEU A 25 -16.93 2.61 24.72
CA LEU A 25 -17.84 3.73 24.49
C LEU A 25 -19.14 3.27 23.80
N ARG A 26 -19.04 2.33 22.86
CA ARG A 26 -20.20 1.73 22.17
C ARG A 26 -21.14 0.95 23.11
N LEU A 27 -20.66 0.50 24.26
CA LEU A 27 -21.46 -0.27 25.22
C LEU A 27 -22.28 0.62 26.17
N VAL A 28 -22.05 1.95 26.17
CA VAL A 28 -22.70 2.86 27.13
C VAL A 28 -24.20 3.00 26.85
N ASN A 29 -24.60 3.35 25.62
CA ASN A 29 -26.00 3.39 25.19
C ASN A 29 -26.13 3.40 23.66
N LYS A 30 -27.35 3.23 23.14
CA LYS A 30 -27.64 3.17 21.70
C LYS A 30 -27.21 4.43 20.93
N THR A 31 -27.44 5.62 21.47
CA THR A 31 -27.08 6.89 20.80
C THR A 31 -25.57 7.06 20.69
N ILE A 32 -24.86 6.80 21.80
CA ILE A 32 -23.39 6.83 21.84
C ILE A 32 -22.82 5.74 20.93
N ASN A 33 -23.42 4.55 20.90
CA ASN A 33 -23.02 3.49 19.98
C ASN A 33 -23.08 3.96 18.52
N SER A 34 -24.22 4.48 18.08
CA SER A 34 -24.38 4.94 16.68
C SER A 34 -23.40 6.06 16.31
N ALA A 35 -23.13 7.00 17.23
CA ALA A 35 -22.18 8.08 17.00
C ALA A 35 -20.72 7.56 16.95
N ALA A 36 -20.32 6.73 17.93
CA ALA A 36 -18.99 6.17 18.04
C ALA A 36 -18.69 5.15 16.92
N GLU A 37 -19.70 4.41 16.47
CA GLU A 37 -19.58 3.41 15.40
C GLU A 37 -19.14 4.05 14.07
N ARG A 38 -19.69 5.22 13.74
CA ARG A 38 -19.27 5.98 12.56
C ARG A 38 -17.79 6.36 12.64
N VAL A 39 -17.30 6.79 13.80
CA VAL A 39 -15.88 7.13 14.00
C VAL A 39 -15.01 5.89 13.91
N LEU A 40 -15.43 4.79 14.54
CA LEU A 40 -14.70 3.52 14.54
C LEU A 40 -14.40 3.07 13.10
N TRP A 41 -15.41 2.97 12.25
CA TRP A 41 -15.27 2.43 10.89
C TRP A 41 -14.62 3.40 9.90
N THR A 42 -14.70 4.71 10.15
CA THR A 42 -14.07 5.71 9.28
C THR A 42 -12.60 5.94 9.57
N THR A 43 -12.16 5.72 10.82
CA THR A 43 -10.79 6.04 11.24
C THR A 43 -9.87 4.83 11.35
N ARG A 44 -10.41 3.68 11.80
CA ARG A 44 -9.63 2.48 12.06
C ARG A 44 -9.58 1.58 10.84
N HIS A 45 -8.50 0.79 10.76
CA HIS A 45 -8.38 -0.25 9.77
C HIS A 45 -9.24 -1.44 10.17
N VAL A 46 -10.10 -1.90 9.27
CA VAL A 46 -10.59 -3.28 9.34
C VAL A 46 -9.43 -4.20 8.97
N MET A 47 -9.12 -5.14 9.84
CA MET A 47 -7.99 -6.05 9.66
C MET A 47 -8.50 -7.43 9.22
N ILE A 48 -8.10 -7.86 8.03
CA ILE A 48 -8.27 -9.22 7.56
C ILE A 48 -6.91 -9.90 7.68
N ARG A 49 -6.81 -10.89 8.55
CA ARG A 49 -5.60 -11.71 8.71
C ARG A 49 -6.01 -13.17 8.65
N LEU A 50 -5.56 -13.87 7.61
CA LEU A 50 -5.67 -15.32 7.53
C LEU A 50 -4.28 -15.89 7.68
N SER A 51 -4.05 -16.40 8.87
CA SER A 51 -2.87 -17.15 9.29
C SER A 51 -3.39 -18.25 10.19
N ARG A 52 -2.60 -19.30 10.42
CA ARG A 52 -3.02 -20.45 11.24
C ARG A 52 -3.71 -20.05 12.55
N ASP A 53 -3.13 -19.09 13.25
CA ASP A 53 -3.60 -18.62 14.57
C ASP A 53 -4.84 -17.68 14.49
N SER A 54 -5.28 -17.30 13.30
CA SER A 54 -6.36 -16.33 13.08
C SER A 54 -7.33 -16.72 11.96
N THR A 55 -7.29 -17.97 11.51
CA THR A 55 -8.10 -18.48 10.39
C THR A 55 -9.59 -18.25 10.63
N ASP A 56 -10.12 -18.71 11.76
CA ASP A 56 -11.55 -18.57 12.07
C ASP A 56 -11.99 -17.10 12.15
N ALA A 57 -11.21 -16.26 12.83
CA ALA A 57 -11.52 -14.84 12.96
C ALA A 57 -11.48 -14.12 11.61
N GLY A 58 -10.48 -14.42 10.76
CA GLY A 58 -10.36 -13.86 9.43
C GLY A 58 -11.50 -14.32 8.50
N MET A 59 -11.84 -15.61 8.53
CA MET A 59 -12.94 -16.17 7.75
C MET A 59 -14.30 -15.61 8.21
N ALA A 60 -14.51 -15.45 9.51
CA ALA A 60 -15.73 -14.84 10.05
C ALA A 60 -15.93 -13.40 9.55
N ILE A 61 -14.87 -12.59 9.49
CA ILE A 61 -14.92 -11.23 8.94
C ILE A 61 -15.25 -11.27 7.45
N LEU A 62 -14.63 -12.17 6.68
CA LEU A 62 -14.91 -12.32 5.25
C LEU A 62 -16.37 -12.74 5.01
N ASP A 63 -16.88 -13.69 5.78
CA ASP A 63 -18.27 -14.14 5.71
C ASP A 63 -19.26 -13.03 6.13
N GLU A 64 -18.93 -12.21 7.12
CA GLU A 64 -19.74 -11.06 7.51
C GLU A 64 -19.76 -9.99 6.40
N CYS A 65 -18.60 -9.68 5.80
CA CYS A 65 -18.50 -8.79 4.65
C CYS A 65 -19.34 -9.29 3.47
N LYS A 66 -19.20 -10.57 3.10
CA LYS A 66 -19.93 -11.21 1.99
C LYS A 66 -21.44 -11.18 2.20
N ARG A 67 -21.92 -11.35 3.44
CA ARG A 67 -23.36 -11.29 3.79
C ARG A 67 -23.95 -9.89 3.79
N GLY A 68 -23.16 -8.85 3.52
CA GLY A 68 -23.64 -7.46 3.52
C GLY A 68 -23.52 -6.81 4.90
N TRP A 69 -22.30 -6.76 5.42
CA TRP A 69 -22.00 -6.10 6.70
C TRP A 69 -22.57 -4.66 6.73
N PRO A 70 -23.46 -4.29 7.69
CA PRO A 70 -24.06 -2.95 7.70
C PRO A 70 -23.05 -1.80 7.80
N ALA A 71 -21.87 -2.07 8.38
CA ALA A 71 -20.78 -1.12 8.47
C ALA A 71 -19.99 -0.95 7.16
N ALA A 72 -20.15 -1.83 6.17
CA ALA A 72 -19.36 -1.82 4.93
C ALA A 72 -19.30 -0.48 4.19
N PRO A 73 -20.40 0.30 4.07
CA PRO A 73 -20.35 1.62 3.43
C PRO A 73 -19.52 2.66 4.20
N LEU A 74 -19.30 2.45 5.50
CA LEU A 74 -18.57 3.36 6.39
C LEU A 74 -17.07 3.03 6.46
N ILE A 75 -16.67 1.80 6.13
CA ILE A 75 -15.28 1.36 6.19
C ILE A 75 -14.44 2.17 5.19
N ARG A 76 -13.47 2.93 5.70
CA ARG A 76 -12.56 3.73 4.86
C ARG A 76 -11.17 3.15 4.72
N LYS A 77 -10.74 2.31 5.66
CA LYS A 77 -9.38 1.76 5.70
C LYS A 77 -9.42 0.25 5.93
N LEU A 78 -8.65 -0.47 5.12
CA LEU A 78 -8.49 -1.92 5.20
C LEU A 78 -7.01 -2.26 5.37
N ARG A 79 -6.74 -3.26 6.19
CA ARG A 79 -5.42 -3.88 6.30
C ARG A 79 -5.55 -5.39 6.10
N ILE A 80 -4.92 -5.90 5.06
CA ILE A 80 -4.82 -7.33 4.76
C ILE A 80 -3.43 -7.80 5.19
N VAL A 81 -3.34 -8.87 5.99
CA VAL A 81 -2.07 -9.43 6.48
C VAL A 81 -2.11 -10.93 6.30
N SER A 82 -1.41 -11.46 5.29
CA SER A 82 -1.47 -12.87 4.87
C SER A 82 -2.89 -13.31 4.49
N LEU A 83 -2.99 -14.08 3.42
CA LEU A 83 -4.23 -14.73 2.99
C LEU A 83 -4.06 -16.25 2.91
N SER A 84 -3.13 -16.79 3.71
CA SER A 84 -2.78 -18.21 3.73
C SER A 84 -3.11 -18.81 5.09
N PRO A 85 -4.23 -19.53 5.23
CA PRO A 85 -4.61 -20.21 6.47
C PRO A 85 -3.52 -21.13 7.04
N GLU A 86 -2.68 -21.69 6.17
CA GLU A 86 -1.56 -22.57 6.56
C GLU A 86 -0.37 -21.82 7.16
N TRP A 87 -0.21 -20.54 6.83
CA TRP A 87 0.96 -19.76 7.23
C TRP A 87 0.91 -19.45 8.72
N SER A 88 2.00 -19.73 9.44
CA SER A 88 2.15 -19.37 10.84
C SER A 88 3.31 -18.38 11.02
N PRO A 89 3.09 -17.22 11.66
CA PRO A 89 4.18 -16.28 11.96
C PRO A 89 5.19 -16.86 12.95
N LYS A 90 4.79 -17.86 13.77
CA LYS A 90 5.66 -18.52 14.75
C LYS A 90 6.66 -19.46 14.09
N TYR A 91 6.30 -20.03 12.94
CA TYR A 91 7.09 -21.01 12.21
C TYR A 91 7.16 -20.67 10.71
N PRO A 92 7.82 -19.56 10.34
CA PRO A 92 7.80 -19.05 8.96
C PRO A 92 8.51 -19.96 7.95
N TRP A 93 9.30 -20.95 8.40
CA TRP A 93 10.15 -21.79 7.54
C TRP A 93 9.92 -23.30 7.69
N ASN A 94 9.06 -23.72 8.62
CA ASN A 94 8.81 -25.13 8.89
C ASN A 94 7.37 -25.46 8.55
N THR A 95 7.15 -26.45 7.68
CA THR A 95 5.88 -27.18 7.60
C THR A 95 5.69 -27.89 8.94
N PRO A 96 4.74 -27.49 9.79
CA PRO A 96 4.50 -28.23 11.00
C PRO A 96 3.95 -29.60 10.60
N THR A 97 4.44 -30.65 11.25
CA THR A 97 3.78 -31.96 11.34
C THR A 97 2.27 -31.75 11.50
N GLU A 98 1.45 -32.50 10.75
CA GLU A 98 -0.01 -32.33 10.66
C GLU A 98 -0.61 -31.92 12.01
N PRO A 99 -1.06 -30.65 12.14
CA PRO A 99 -1.56 -30.14 13.41
C PRO A 99 -2.96 -30.68 13.67
N GLU A 100 -3.41 -30.60 14.92
CA GLU A 100 -4.80 -30.85 15.33
C GLU A 100 -5.80 -29.98 14.55
N ASP A 101 -5.38 -28.83 14.02
CA ASP A 101 -6.22 -27.86 13.28
C ASP A 101 -6.26 -28.09 11.75
N ALA A 102 -5.80 -29.25 11.25
CA ALA A 102 -5.68 -29.51 9.82
C ALA A 102 -7.02 -29.36 9.06
N ASP A 103 -8.13 -29.78 9.67
CA ASP A 103 -9.46 -29.70 9.07
C ASP A 103 -9.95 -28.26 8.93
N VAL A 104 -9.70 -27.41 9.92
CA VAL A 104 -10.10 -25.98 9.90
C VAL A 104 -9.32 -25.25 8.82
N VAL A 105 -8.00 -25.46 8.77
CA VAL A 105 -7.12 -24.86 7.75
C VAL A 105 -7.54 -25.31 6.35
N LYS A 106 -7.76 -26.61 6.14
CA LYS A 106 -8.20 -27.16 4.85
C LYS A 106 -9.57 -26.62 4.42
N SER A 107 -10.51 -26.52 5.36
CA SER A 107 -11.84 -25.95 5.10
C SER A 107 -11.76 -24.45 4.75
N ALA A 108 -10.91 -23.68 5.44
CA ALA A 108 -10.72 -22.28 5.13
C ALA A 108 -10.08 -22.08 3.75
N SER A 109 -9.03 -22.85 3.43
CA SER A 109 -8.36 -22.79 2.12
C SER A 109 -9.30 -23.12 0.96
N SER A 110 -10.20 -24.10 1.12
CA SER A 110 -11.16 -24.44 0.06
C SER A 110 -12.27 -23.41 -0.12
N ARG A 111 -12.68 -22.72 0.96
CA ARG A 111 -13.72 -21.68 0.91
C ARG A 111 -13.22 -20.31 0.49
N LEU A 112 -11.95 -20.01 0.72
CA LEU A 112 -11.39 -18.67 0.51
C LEU A 112 -11.59 -18.13 -0.92
N PRO A 113 -11.37 -18.91 -2.00
CA PRO A 113 -11.60 -18.44 -3.37
C PRO A 113 -13.02 -17.92 -3.62
N GLU A 114 -14.01 -18.52 -2.98
CA GLU A 114 -15.43 -18.16 -3.13
C GLU A 114 -15.85 -16.97 -2.28
N VAL A 115 -15.19 -16.74 -1.13
CA VAL A 115 -15.61 -15.71 -0.17
C VAL A 115 -14.83 -14.42 -0.37
N LEU A 116 -13.53 -14.50 -0.62
CA LEU A 116 -12.62 -13.35 -0.62
C LEU A 116 -13.00 -12.26 -1.64
N PRO A 117 -13.25 -12.56 -2.93
CA PRO A 117 -13.53 -11.52 -3.92
C PRO A 117 -14.79 -10.72 -3.57
N ASP A 118 -15.87 -11.41 -3.20
CA ASP A 118 -17.16 -10.77 -2.91
C ASP A 118 -17.10 -9.97 -1.60
N ALA A 119 -16.46 -10.52 -0.58
CA ALA A 119 -16.25 -9.82 0.68
C ALA A 119 -15.54 -8.47 0.49
N LEU A 120 -14.51 -8.42 -0.37
CA LEU A 120 -13.79 -7.19 -0.67
C LEU A 120 -14.61 -6.21 -1.53
N ARG A 121 -15.36 -6.70 -2.53
CA ARG A 121 -16.17 -5.87 -3.45
C ARG A 121 -17.29 -5.09 -2.74
N VAL A 122 -17.80 -5.61 -1.63
CA VAL A 122 -18.86 -4.96 -0.81
C VAL A 122 -18.36 -3.68 -0.11
N LEU A 123 -17.04 -3.53 0.07
CA LEU A 123 -16.43 -2.38 0.75
C LEU A 123 -16.38 -1.12 -0.14
N LYS A 124 -17.53 -0.69 -0.68
CA LYS A 124 -17.62 0.46 -1.61
C LYS A 124 -17.17 1.80 -1.00
N GLY A 125 -17.15 1.90 0.34
CA GLY A 125 -16.64 3.05 1.08
C GLY A 125 -15.11 3.15 1.13
N LEU A 126 -14.39 2.11 0.73
CA LEU A 126 -12.96 1.96 0.99
C LEU A 126 -12.11 3.00 0.24
N VAL A 127 -11.23 3.67 0.98
CA VAL A 127 -10.33 4.72 0.46
C VAL A 127 -8.87 4.28 0.49
N SER A 128 -8.50 3.50 1.51
CA SER A 128 -7.11 3.07 1.73
C SER A 128 -7.01 1.58 2.00
N VAL A 129 -6.09 0.92 1.31
CA VAL A 129 -5.74 -0.48 1.52
C VAL A 129 -4.26 -0.59 1.83
N GLN A 130 -3.95 -1.27 2.92
CA GLN A 130 -2.61 -1.77 3.19
C GLN A 130 -2.63 -3.29 3.08
N TRP A 131 -1.83 -3.86 2.21
CA TRP A 131 -1.74 -5.31 2.05
C TRP A 131 -0.30 -5.77 2.26
N SER A 132 -0.12 -6.64 3.25
CA SER A 132 1.12 -7.33 3.55
C SER A 132 0.99 -8.79 3.18
N SER A 133 1.46 -9.16 1.98
CA SER A 133 1.36 -10.54 1.49
C SER A 133 2.48 -11.41 2.06
N THR A 134 2.27 -12.72 2.01
CA THR A 134 3.23 -13.73 2.47
C THR A 134 3.69 -14.66 1.34
N PRO A 135 4.86 -15.32 1.45
CA PRO A 135 5.33 -16.30 0.46
C PRO A 135 4.35 -17.44 0.19
N ASN A 136 3.52 -17.76 1.18
CA ASN A 136 2.53 -18.82 1.11
C ASN A 136 1.23 -18.38 0.42
N ASP A 137 1.08 -17.10 0.09
CA ASP A 137 -0.12 -16.62 -0.61
C ASP A 137 -0.07 -17.17 -2.04
N GLU A 138 -1.10 -17.92 -2.45
CA GLU A 138 -1.20 -18.49 -3.79
C GLU A 138 -1.36 -17.39 -4.87
N CYS A 139 -0.89 -17.64 -6.09
CA CYS A 139 -0.94 -16.65 -7.19
C CYS A 139 -2.36 -16.10 -7.43
N TRP A 140 -3.38 -16.95 -7.37
CA TRP A 140 -4.77 -16.54 -7.60
C TRP A 140 -5.26 -15.50 -6.58
N ILE A 141 -4.70 -15.49 -5.37
CA ILE A 141 -5.05 -14.51 -4.33
C ILE A 141 -4.69 -13.10 -4.82
N TYR A 142 -3.56 -12.95 -5.51
CA TYR A 142 -3.14 -11.67 -6.05
C TYR A 142 -4.07 -11.15 -7.12
N ASP A 143 -4.50 -12.03 -8.02
CA ASP A 143 -5.52 -11.72 -9.00
C ASP A 143 -6.84 -11.32 -8.35
N ALA A 144 -7.35 -12.15 -7.44
CA ALA A 144 -8.62 -11.95 -6.76
C ALA A 144 -8.67 -10.64 -5.98
N VAL A 145 -7.63 -10.35 -5.18
CA VAL A 145 -7.54 -9.13 -4.38
C VAL A 145 -7.47 -7.91 -5.29
N VAL A 146 -6.53 -7.87 -6.25
CA VAL A 146 -6.36 -6.69 -7.11
C VAL A 146 -7.59 -6.42 -7.96
N GLU A 147 -8.25 -7.46 -8.47
CA GLU A 147 -9.50 -7.32 -9.23
C GLU A 147 -10.66 -6.83 -8.37
N ALA A 148 -10.78 -7.32 -7.14
CA ALA A 148 -11.78 -6.80 -6.21
C ALA A 148 -11.53 -5.33 -5.88
N LEU A 149 -10.27 -4.94 -5.64
CA LEU A 149 -9.87 -3.56 -5.38
C LEU A 149 -10.11 -2.63 -6.57
N ALA A 150 -9.91 -3.11 -7.80
CA ALA A 150 -10.19 -2.34 -9.02
C ALA A 150 -11.67 -1.95 -9.14
N SER A 151 -12.58 -2.73 -8.53
CA SER A 151 -14.03 -2.45 -8.53
C SER A 151 -14.48 -1.41 -7.48
N LEU A 152 -13.56 -0.90 -6.67
CA LEU A 152 -13.88 0.02 -5.57
C LEU A 152 -13.79 1.48 -6.05
N PRO A 153 -14.91 2.23 -6.02
CA PRO A 153 -14.99 3.54 -6.66
C PRO A 153 -14.25 4.64 -5.90
N LEU A 154 -13.99 4.47 -4.60
CA LEU A 154 -13.36 5.50 -3.76
C LEU A 154 -11.90 5.19 -3.40
N LEU A 155 -11.35 4.08 -3.92
CA LEU A 155 -10.01 3.63 -3.57
C LEU A 155 -8.97 4.60 -4.13
N ALA A 156 -8.25 5.28 -3.23
CA ALA A 156 -7.28 6.32 -3.56
C ALA A 156 -5.86 5.99 -3.07
N ILE A 157 -5.72 5.11 -2.08
CA ILE A 157 -4.44 4.79 -1.45
C ILE A 157 -4.23 3.28 -1.44
N ILE A 158 -3.14 2.82 -2.05
CA ILE A 158 -2.72 1.43 -2.01
C ILE A 158 -1.29 1.36 -1.47
N VAL A 159 -1.11 0.56 -0.43
CA VAL A 159 0.18 0.25 0.18
C VAL A 159 0.41 -1.25 0.11
N LEU A 160 1.32 -1.69 -0.74
CA LEU A 160 1.73 -3.08 -0.89
C LEU A 160 3.03 -3.30 -0.13
N GLY A 161 3.05 -4.33 0.70
CA GLY A 161 4.18 -4.71 1.52
C GLY A 161 4.47 -6.20 1.40
N SER A 162 5.74 -6.57 1.36
CA SER A 162 6.19 -7.94 1.59
C SER A 162 7.53 -7.94 2.30
N GLY A 163 7.78 -8.93 3.14
CA GLY A 163 9.12 -9.21 3.68
C GLY A 163 9.93 -10.16 2.80
N HIS A 164 9.35 -10.65 1.71
CA HIS A 164 9.81 -11.85 1.01
C HIS A 164 9.66 -11.75 -0.51
N ARG A 165 10.23 -12.73 -1.22
CA ARG A 165 9.98 -12.92 -2.65
C ARG A 165 8.56 -13.42 -2.83
N ILE A 166 7.79 -12.72 -3.64
CA ILE A 166 6.38 -13.03 -3.91
C ILE A 166 6.09 -12.83 -5.41
N PRO A 167 5.04 -13.48 -5.94
CA PRO A 167 4.48 -13.13 -7.24
C PRO A 167 4.15 -11.63 -7.29
N PHE A 168 4.41 -11.00 -8.44
CA PHE A 168 4.07 -9.59 -8.61
C PHE A 168 2.55 -9.42 -8.79
N PRO A 169 1.88 -8.58 -7.99
CA PRO A 169 0.45 -8.35 -8.14
C PRO A 169 0.12 -7.78 -9.54
N PRO A 170 -1.01 -8.17 -10.16
CA PRO A 170 -1.39 -7.75 -11.52
C PRO A 170 -1.92 -6.30 -11.56
N LEU A 171 -1.06 -5.32 -11.28
CA LEU A 171 -1.45 -3.91 -11.12
C LEU A 171 -2.10 -3.29 -12.36
N HIS A 172 -1.90 -3.86 -13.55
CA HIS A 172 -2.56 -3.44 -14.78
C HIS A 172 -4.10 -3.52 -14.71
N LYS A 173 -4.66 -4.28 -13.76
CA LYS A 173 -6.11 -4.36 -13.49
C LYS A 173 -6.65 -3.12 -12.76
N LEU A 174 -5.79 -2.32 -12.10
CA LEU A 174 -6.19 -1.14 -11.32
C LEU A 174 -6.45 0.08 -12.23
N ARG A 175 -7.52 0.01 -13.03
CA ARG A 175 -7.85 1.02 -14.07
C ARG A 175 -8.90 2.05 -13.64
N ASN A 176 -9.12 2.21 -12.34
CA ASN A 176 -10.23 3.03 -11.82
C ASN A 176 -9.96 4.54 -11.87
N GLY A 177 -8.72 4.99 -12.13
CA GLY A 177 -8.35 6.40 -12.26
C GLY A 177 -8.33 7.21 -10.96
N ASN A 178 -8.63 6.57 -9.83
CA ASN A 178 -8.82 7.25 -8.55
C ASN A 178 -7.61 7.14 -7.63
N ILE A 179 -6.61 6.33 -7.99
CA ILE A 179 -5.41 6.15 -7.16
C ILE A 179 -4.62 7.45 -7.14
N ARG A 180 -4.36 7.95 -5.93
CA ARG A 180 -3.57 9.17 -5.65
C ARG A 180 -2.24 8.85 -4.99
N LYS A 181 -2.18 7.77 -4.22
CA LYS A 181 -0.99 7.31 -3.52
C LYS A 181 -0.79 5.83 -3.77
N PHE A 182 0.37 5.50 -4.32
CA PHE A 182 0.79 4.12 -4.51
C PHE A 182 2.13 3.90 -3.83
N CYS A 183 2.17 2.90 -2.96
CA CYS A 183 3.34 2.58 -2.17
C CYS A 183 3.63 1.09 -2.26
N MET A 184 4.89 0.75 -2.46
CA MET A 184 5.39 -0.60 -2.62
C MET A 184 6.67 -0.74 -1.81
N ARG A 185 6.62 -1.53 -0.74
CA ARG A 185 7.72 -1.68 0.22
C ARG A 185 8.09 -3.14 0.38
N GLY A 186 9.38 -3.44 0.26
CA GLY A 186 9.92 -4.77 0.51
C GLY A 186 9.51 -5.81 -0.54
N LEU A 187 8.90 -5.39 -1.66
CA LEU A 187 8.63 -6.33 -2.74
C LEU A 187 9.95 -6.71 -3.41
N ARG A 188 10.23 -8.00 -3.38
CA ARG A 188 11.35 -8.60 -4.09
C ARG A 188 10.80 -9.45 -5.24
N PRO A 189 10.40 -8.85 -6.37
CA PRO A 189 9.94 -9.64 -7.50
C PRO A 189 11.09 -10.57 -7.92
N ASP A 190 10.76 -11.82 -8.20
CA ASP A 190 11.73 -12.73 -8.81
C ASP A 190 12.19 -12.18 -10.17
N VAL A 191 13.36 -12.62 -10.64
CA VAL A 191 13.92 -12.20 -11.93
C VAL A 191 12.92 -12.44 -13.07
N GLU A 192 12.17 -13.53 -12.98
CA GLU A 192 11.09 -13.90 -13.92
C GLU A 192 9.95 -12.87 -13.95
N PHE A 193 9.74 -12.11 -12.87
CA PHE A 193 8.65 -11.13 -12.74
C PHE A 193 9.07 -9.69 -13.07
N GLN A 194 10.29 -9.44 -13.56
CA GLN A 194 10.73 -8.09 -13.93
C GLN A 194 9.96 -7.49 -15.11
N ARG A 195 9.67 -8.29 -16.15
CA ARG A 195 8.86 -7.84 -17.29
C ARG A 195 7.40 -7.56 -16.87
N PRO A 196 6.71 -8.49 -16.16
CA PRO A 196 5.40 -8.22 -15.57
C PRO A 196 5.36 -6.97 -14.70
N PHE A 197 6.42 -6.71 -13.92
CA PHE A 197 6.54 -5.51 -13.10
C PHE A 197 6.51 -4.24 -13.96
N LYS A 198 7.40 -4.13 -14.95
CA LYS A 198 7.50 -2.92 -15.80
C LYS A 198 6.14 -2.65 -16.44
N TYR A 199 5.58 -3.65 -17.11
CA TYR A 199 4.31 -3.53 -17.81
C TYR A 199 3.18 -3.12 -16.85
N SER A 200 3.03 -3.82 -15.72
CA SER A 200 1.93 -3.55 -14.79
C SER A 200 2.05 -2.20 -14.09
N MET A 201 3.27 -1.73 -13.81
CA MET A 201 3.49 -0.39 -13.25
C MET A 201 3.22 0.71 -14.28
N SER A 202 3.66 0.54 -15.53
CA SER A 202 3.35 1.48 -16.61
C SER A 202 1.84 1.58 -16.85
N GLU A 203 1.14 0.45 -16.88
CA GLU A 203 -0.33 0.41 -16.99
C GLU A 203 -1.03 1.08 -15.81
N LEU A 204 -0.54 0.86 -14.58
CA LEU A 204 -1.06 1.53 -13.39
C LEU A 204 -0.93 3.05 -13.52
N LEU A 205 0.25 3.54 -13.91
CA LEU A 205 0.54 4.95 -14.08
C LEU A 205 -0.28 5.57 -15.23
N HIS A 206 -0.42 4.84 -16.34
CA HIS A 206 -1.22 5.25 -17.49
C HIS A 206 -2.69 5.49 -17.12
N HIS A 207 -3.29 4.55 -16.38
CA HIS A 207 -4.71 4.63 -16.02
C HIS A 207 -4.98 5.48 -14.78
N ASN A 208 -3.96 5.90 -14.03
CA ASN A 208 -4.12 6.71 -12.81
C ASN A 208 -3.28 7.99 -12.88
N PRO A 209 -3.66 8.95 -13.75
CA PRO A 209 -2.94 10.23 -13.90
C PRO A 209 -2.94 11.09 -12.62
N ASN A 210 -3.87 10.82 -11.70
CA ASN A 210 -4.01 11.52 -10.43
C ASN A 210 -3.04 11.06 -9.33
N ILE A 211 -2.12 10.14 -9.63
CA ILE A 211 -1.07 9.72 -8.69
C ILE A 211 -0.17 10.92 -8.40
N VAL A 212 -0.17 11.35 -7.14
CA VAL A 212 0.68 12.43 -6.62
C VAL A 212 1.82 11.89 -5.75
N GLU A 213 1.67 10.70 -5.18
CA GLU A 213 2.69 10.06 -4.36
C GLU A 213 2.99 8.65 -4.87
N LEU A 214 4.25 8.42 -5.22
CA LEU A 214 4.78 7.13 -5.64
C LEU A 214 5.95 6.74 -4.73
N ASP A 215 5.81 5.64 -4.00
CA ASP A 215 6.85 5.11 -3.12
C ASP A 215 7.26 3.70 -3.55
N LEU A 216 8.51 3.56 -4.00
CA LEU A 216 9.18 2.32 -4.38
C LEU A 216 10.45 2.09 -3.52
N GLY A 217 10.47 2.64 -2.30
CA GLY A 217 11.65 2.76 -1.42
C GLY A 217 12.20 1.48 -0.80
N GLY A 218 11.53 0.33 -0.97
CA GLY A 218 11.89 -0.93 -0.30
C GLY A 218 12.32 -2.06 -1.22
N ASN A 219 12.56 -1.80 -2.51
CA ASN A 219 12.71 -2.83 -3.52
C ASN A 219 14.19 -3.17 -3.79
N SER A 220 14.88 -3.72 -2.78
CA SER A 220 16.33 -3.97 -2.79
C SER A 220 16.83 -5.06 -3.77
N SER A 221 15.96 -5.64 -4.59
CA SER A 221 16.32 -6.71 -5.52
C SER A 221 15.96 -6.40 -6.97
N VAL A 222 15.46 -5.19 -7.25
CA VAL A 222 15.09 -4.77 -8.61
C VAL A 222 16.22 -3.95 -9.23
N THR A 223 17.46 -4.46 -9.11
CA THR A 223 18.68 -3.75 -9.51
C THR A 223 18.79 -3.52 -11.03
N SER A 224 18.01 -4.24 -11.83
CA SER A 224 17.99 -4.13 -13.30
C SER A 224 16.84 -3.27 -13.86
N LEU A 225 15.90 -2.80 -13.02
CA LEU A 225 14.82 -1.98 -13.54
C LEU A 225 15.27 -0.52 -13.64
N HIS A 226 15.21 0.02 -14.85
CA HIS A 226 15.37 1.44 -15.11
C HIS A 226 14.06 2.15 -14.78
N PHE A 227 14.06 3.02 -13.76
CA PHE A 227 12.86 3.76 -13.34
C PHE A 227 12.23 4.57 -14.49
N SER A 228 13.07 5.14 -15.35
CA SER A 228 12.62 5.90 -16.53
C SER A 228 11.75 5.10 -17.48
N SER A 229 11.99 3.78 -17.55
CA SER A 229 11.25 2.89 -18.44
C SER A 229 9.77 2.73 -18.04
N LEU A 230 9.40 3.06 -16.80
CA LEU A 230 8.00 3.04 -16.34
C LEU A 230 7.14 4.07 -17.08
N PHE A 231 7.75 5.12 -17.61
CA PHE A 231 7.06 6.20 -18.32
C PHE A 231 7.03 6.00 -19.85
N ASP A 232 7.67 4.95 -20.38
CA ASP A 232 7.74 4.71 -21.83
C ASP A 232 6.35 4.61 -22.46
N GLU A 233 5.40 3.97 -21.77
CA GLU A 233 4.02 3.76 -22.23
C GLU A 233 3.03 4.82 -21.71
N VAL A 234 3.46 5.71 -20.81
CA VAL A 234 2.60 6.79 -20.31
C VAL A 234 2.53 7.89 -21.37
N HIS A 235 1.34 8.24 -21.84
CA HIS A 235 1.17 9.27 -22.86
C HIS A 235 1.04 10.67 -22.25
N GLY A 236 1.63 11.65 -22.92
CA GLY A 236 1.59 13.07 -22.53
C GLY A 236 2.31 13.36 -21.20
N ASN A 237 2.01 14.50 -20.59
CA ASN A 237 2.48 14.87 -19.25
C ASN A 237 1.34 14.71 -18.25
N SER A 238 0.70 13.54 -18.27
CA SER A 238 -0.55 13.27 -17.56
C SER A 238 -0.38 13.09 -16.05
N ILE A 239 0.84 12.79 -15.60
CA ILE A 239 1.15 12.52 -14.20
C ILE A 239 1.84 13.74 -13.59
N HIS A 240 1.34 14.16 -12.43
CA HIS A 240 1.84 15.28 -11.66
C HIS A 240 2.38 14.81 -10.31
N LEU A 241 3.46 14.01 -10.34
CA LEU A 241 4.08 13.48 -9.11
C LEU A 241 4.60 14.62 -8.24
N GLN A 242 4.19 14.62 -6.98
CA GLN A 242 4.57 15.58 -5.95
C GLN A 242 5.60 14.99 -4.99
N THR A 243 5.43 13.71 -4.65
CA THR A 243 6.30 12.94 -3.77
C THR A 243 6.76 11.68 -4.48
N LEU A 244 8.07 11.48 -4.53
CA LEU A 244 8.70 10.29 -5.10
C LEU A 244 9.68 9.69 -4.10
N THR A 245 9.51 8.41 -3.79
CA THR A 245 10.47 7.63 -3.00
C THR A 245 11.00 6.50 -3.85
N LEU A 246 12.32 6.38 -3.98
CA LEU A 246 12.98 5.33 -4.77
C LEU A 246 14.03 4.61 -3.92
N GLY A 247 14.03 3.28 -3.96
CA GLY A 247 15.00 2.45 -3.24
C GLY A 247 15.70 1.46 -4.17
N GLU A 248 17.02 1.54 -4.26
CA GLU A 248 17.90 0.64 -5.02
C GLU A 248 17.49 0.44 -6.50
N VAL A 249 16.84 1.45 -7.11
CA VAL A 249 16.45 1.44 -8.53
C VAL A 249 17.52 2.16 -9.37
N SER A 250 17.79 1.65 -10.59
CA SER A 250 18.62 2.36 -11.56
C SER A 250 17.85 3.54 -12.15
N ILE A 251 18.46 4.73 -12.15
CA ILE A 251 17.84 5.95 -12.63
C ILE A 251 18.66 6.52 -13.77
N GLU A 252 18.18 6.30 -14.99
CA GLU A 252 18.68 6.97 -16.19
C GLU A 252 17.64 8.00 -16.62
N PRO A 253 17.84 9.28 -16.26
CA PRO A 253 16.82 10.29 -16.50
C PRO A 253 16.61 10.53 -17.99
N THR A 254 15.34 10.50 -18.42
CA THR A 254 14.94 10.83 -19.79
C THR A 254 14.11 12.11 -19.82
N PRO A 255 14.07 12.84 -20.95
CA PRO A 255 13.22 14.03 -21.08
C PRO A 255 11.74 13.73 -20.80
N LYS A 256 11.27 12.53 -21.21
CA LYS A 256 9.91 12.06 -20.96
C LYS A 256 9.66 11.82 -19.47
N MET A 257 10.55 11.14 -18.76
CA MET A 257 10.42 10.98 -17.31
C MET A 257 10.37 12.34 -16.61
N MET A 258 11.25 13.27 -17.00
CA MET A 258 11.33 14.59 -16.37
C MET A 258 10.08 15.44 -16.59
N SER A 259 9.37 15.28 -17.70
CA SER A 259 8.14 16.02 -17.93
C SER A 259 7.00 15.62 -16.97
N HIS A 260 6.98 14.36 -16.52
CA HIS A 260 6.09 13.86 -15.46
C HIS A 260 6.50 14.27 -14.04
N LEU A 261 7.76 14.67 -13.84
CA LEU A 261 8.30 15.08 -12.54
C LEU A 261 8.30 16.60 -12.33
N ARG A 262 7.70 17.38 -13.23
CA ARG A 262 7.67 18.85 -13.13
C ARG A 262 7.04 19.39 -11.86
N SER A 263 6.09 18.65 -11.28
CA SER A 263 5.40 19.02 -10.04
C SER A 263 6.09 18.48 -8.78
N LEU A 264 7.23 17.80 -8.94
CA LEU A 264 7.91 17.11 -7.86
C LEU A 264 8.50 18.13 -6.88
N HIS A 265 8.13 18.01 -5.62
CA HIS A 265 8.69 18.83 -4.54
C HIS A 265 9.31 18.00 -3.41
N THR A 266 8.99 16.71 -3.32
CA THR A 266 9.56 15.82 -2.30
C THR A 266 10.21 14.62 -2.98
N LEU A 267 11.49 14.41 -2.72
CA LEU A 267 12.25 13.30 -3.26
C LEU A 267 12.98 12.57 -2.13
N HIS A 268 12.73 11.28 -2.01
CA HIS A 268 13.45 10.38 -1.10
C HIS A 268 14.19 9.33 -1.92
N LEU A 269 15.50 9.25 -1.74
CA LEU A 269 16.34 8.27 -2.43
C LEU A 269 17.04 7.41 -1.39
N SER A 270 17.01 6.08 -1.57
CA SER A 270 17.83 5.14 -0.83
C SER A 270 18.59 4.25 -1.81
N GLY A 271 19.89 4.06 -1.61
CA GLY A 271 20.69 3.25 -2.53
C GLY A 271 22.11 3.02 -2.04
N ARG A 272 22.56 1.76 -2.10
CA ARG A 272 23.90 1.38 -1.63
C ARG A 272 25.01 1.69 -2.64
N HIS A 273 24.70 1.76 -3.93
CA HIS A 273 25.70 1.87 -5.02
C HIS A 273 25.30 2.80 -6.17
N THR A 274 24.27 3.63 -6.00
CA THR A 274 23.73 4.44 -7.11
C THR A 274 24.35 5.84 -7.10
N SER A 275 25.09 6.20 -8.16
CA SER A 275 25.39 7.60 -8.44
C SER A 275 24.13 8.29 -8.95
N TYR A 276 23.74 9.39 -8.32
CA TYR A 276 22.60 10.20 -8.73
C TYR A 276 23.02 11.43 -9.57
N SER A 277 24.28 11.53 -10.01
CA SER A 277 24.83 12.70 -10.71
C SER A 277 24.00 13.12 -11.93
N GLU A 278 23.58 12.18 -12.75
CA GLU A 278 22.78 12.45 -13.95
C GLU A 278 21.35 12.86 -13.59
N LEU A 279 20.75 12.23 -12.57
CA LEU A 279 19.45 12.65 -12.04
C LEU A 279 19.50 14.10 -11.58
N TRP A 280 20.54 14.50 -10.85
CA TRP A 280 20.71 15.87 -10.37
C TRP A 280 20.81 16.89 -11.50
N LYS A 281 21.64 16.61 -12.52
CA LYS A 281 21.74 17.47 -13.72
C LYS A 281 20.39 17.59 -14.41
N ALA A 282 19.69 16.47 -14.62
CA ALA A 282 18.41 16.44 -15.31
C ALA A 282 17.31 17.18 -14.54
N LEU A 283 17.25 17.07 -13.20
CA LEU A 283 16.34 17.87 -12.38
C LEU A 283 16.62 19.38 -12.50
N GLY A 284 17.90 19.77 -12.49
CA GLY A 284 18.32 21.15 -12.68
C GLY A 284 17.96 21.71 -14.06
N LEU A 285 18.23 20.96 -15.13
CA LEU A 285 17.88 21.32 -16.50
C LEU A 285 16.36 21.41 -16.72
N ALA A 286 15.59 20.57 -16.04
CA ALA A 286 14.13 20.59 -16.07
C ALA A 286 13.52 21.72 -15.22
N GLY A 287 14.32 22.46 -14.44
CA GLY A 287 13.85 23.51 -13.55
C GLY A 287 13.02 23.01 -12.37
N ILE A 288 13.22 21.75 -11.95
CA ILE A 288 12.45 21.14 -10.86
C ILE A 288 13.03 21.59 -9.52
N ALA A 289 12.26 22.35 -8.76
CA ALA A 289 12.65 22.86 -7.44
C ALA A 289 12.10 21.96 -6.32
N LEU A 290 12.98 21.18 -5.69
CA LEU A 290 12.63 20.35 -4.55
C LEU A 290 12.50 21.17 -3.26
N ARG A 291 11.43 20.95 -2.51
CA ARG A 291 11.23 21.48 -1.16
C ARG A 291 11.80 20.57 -0.08
N CYS A 292 11.76 19.25 -0.33
CA CYS A 292 12.27 18.24 0.59
C CYS A 292 13.10 17.22 -0.19
N LEU A 293 14.33 16.99 0.27
CA LEU A 293 15.22 15.99 -0.28
C LEU A 293 15.78 15.15 0.86
N THR A 294 15.58 13.84 0.80
CA THR A 294 16.25 12.88 1.69
C THR A 294 17.05 11.90 0.85
N VAL A 295 18.32 11.73 1.18
CA VAL A 295 19.19 10.78 0.48
C VAL A 295 19.86 9.88 1.52
N TYR A 296 19.56 8.59 1.45
CA TYR A 296 20.18 7.53 2.24
C TYR A 296 21.24 6.85 1.38
N VAL A 297 22.49 7.33 1.46
CA VAL A 297 23.64 6.77 0.75
C VAL A 297 24.60 6.11 1.74
N THR A 298 25.16 4.96 1.37
CA THR A 298 26.29 4.36 2.07
C THR A 298 27.64 4.95 1.65
N THR A 299 27.68 5.73 0.56
CA THR A 299 28.89 6.42 0.04
C THR A 299 28.58 7.88 -0.29
N THR A 300 29.34 8.81 0.30
CA THR A 300 29.08 10.26 0.25
C THR A 300 29.68 10.99 -0.96
N SER A 301 30.35 10.29 -1.87
CA SER A 301 30.97 10.89 -3.05
C SER A 301 29.90 11.32 -4.06
N GLY A 302 29.66 12.63 -4.21
CA GLY A 302 28.86 13.19 -5.32
C GLY A 302 27.56 13.90 -4.95
N LEU A 303 27.34 14.28 -3.68
CA LEU A 303 26.25 15.20 -3.33
C LEU A 303 26.45 16.55 -4.04
N PRO A 304 25.51 17.01 -4.89
CA PRO A 304 25.71 18.25 -5.65
C PRO A 304 25.50 19.49 -4.80
N ARG A 305 26.02 20.61 -5.31
CA ARG A 305 25.68 21.98 -4.93
C ARG A 305 24.21 22.40 -5.16
N ILE A 306 23.29 21.45 -5.40
CA ILE A 306 21.82 21.70 -5.41
C ILE A 306 21.30 22.06 -4.01
N LEU A 307 22.12 21.86 -2.96
CA LEU A 307 21.83 22.28 -1.59
C LEU A 307 21.60 23.79 -1.40
N LEU A 308 21.90 24.63 -2.38
CA LEU A 308 21.67 26.09 -2.32
C LEU A 308 20.17 26.49 -2.41
N TRP A 309 19.27 25.56 -2.72
CA TRP A 309 17.82 25.84 -2.84
C TRP A 309 16.94 25.06 -1.86
N LEU A 310 17.53 24.29 -0.93
CA LEU A 310 16.79 23.49 0.04
C LEU A 310 16.51 24.29 1.31
N THR A 311 15.29 24.79 1.47
CA THR A 311 14.77 25.10 2.80
C THR A 311 14.35 23.80 3.49
N ARG A 312 15.28 23.18 4.24
CA ARG A 312 15.11 22.16 5.30
C ARG A 312 15.76 20.78 5.06
N THR A 313 16.56 20.41 6.07
CA THR A 313 17.02 19.08 6.53
C THR A 313 17.44 18.07 5.46
N VAL A 314 18.74 18.09 5.14
CA VAL A 314 19.46 16.88 4.73
C VAL A 314 19.73 16.07 6.01
N THR A 315 18.91 15.07 6.29
CA THR A 315 19.24 14.08 7.32
C THR A 315 20.06 12.97 6.68
N VAL A 316 21.37 13.01 6.89
CA VAL A 316 22.22 11.82 6.78
C VAL A 316 22.11 11.11 8.13
N PRO A 317 21.55 9.90 8.22
CA PRO A 317 21.59 9.17 9.47
C PRO A 317 23.04 8.82 9.82
N ASP A 318 23.49 9.27 10.99
CA ASP A 318 24.72 8.76 11.59
C ASP A 318 24.54 7.27 11.90
N ARG A 319 25.65 6.53 11.73
CA ARG A 319 25.76 5.06 11.73
C ARG A 319 25.13 4.37 12.93
#